data_AF-A0A3C0IQS1-F1
#
_entry.id   AF-A0A3C0IQS1-F1
#
_cell.length_a   1.000
_cell.length_b   1.000
_cell.length_c   1.000
_cell.angle_alpha   90.00
_cell.angle_beta   90.00
_cell.angle_gamma   90.00
#
_symmetry.space_group_name_H-M   'P 1'
#
loop_
_entity.id
_entity.type
_entity.pdbx_description
1 polymer ?
#
loop_
_entity_poly.entity_id
_entity_poly.type
_entity_poly.pdbx_seq_one_letter_code
_entity_poly.pdbx_strand_id
1 'polypeptide(L)'
;MATTRMHHGDTLFPNNDGVDIQFPTSYQQIMERIARIDPIKYSKTRNFINGAVTYLSPYIARGVVSLPQIREVVLKDYKFYQAEKLIQELAWREYFQRVWQSIGNRVLNDVKQQQQRYKHYKIPHAIVEANTGIEGIDLGIQDLYRTGYMHNHVRMYTAMLTCNIAQSHWLLPAQWMYYHLLDGDIASNMLSWQWVAGSFSSKKYFANQENISKYTGSQQVKSYLNNSYEQLAESDVPEVLHTTTIPVLQTHLPQGDTLSLQAQLPVAVYNTYNLDPLWHANDTCNRVLLLEPQHFEQFAISDKVLTWILQLAQHN
;
A
#
# COMPACT_ATOMS: atom_id res chain seq x y z
N MET A 1 11.03 -11.31 39.68
CA MET A 1 9.69 -11.74 39.26
C MET A 1 8.70 -10.63 39.54
N ALA A 2 8.34 -9.86 38.52
CA ALA A 2 7.19 -8.95 38.56
C ALA A 2 6.71 -8.82 37.11
N THR A 3 5.84 -9.75 36.71
CA THR A 3 5.16 -9.80 35.42
C THR A 3 4.01 -8.81 35.45
N THR A 4 4.20 -7.63 34.86
CA THR A 4 3.11 -6.70 34.59
C THR A 4 2.46 -7.14 33.28
N ARG A 5 1.31 -7.81 33.38
CA ARG A 5 0.42 -8.09 32.25
C ARG A 5 -0.09 -6.75 31.70
N MET A 6 0.32 -6.39 30.49
CA MET A 6 -0.35 -5.33 29.74
C MET A 6 -1.71 -5.84 29.30
N HIS A 7 -2.75 -5.16 29.78
CA HIS A 7 -4.13 -5.39 29.37
C HIS A 7 -4.25 -5.19 27.85
N HIS A 8 -4.68 -6.23 27.15
CA HIS A 8 -5.24 -6.13 25.81
C HIS A 8 -6.65 -5.55 25.93
N GLY A 9 -6.90 -4.45 25.23
CA GLY A 9 -8.25 -3.91 25.03
C GLY A 9 -8.33 -2.43 25.35
N ASP A 10 -7.83 -1.61 24.44
CA ASP A 10 -8.34 -0.26 24.16
C ASP A 10 -7.79 0.16 22.79
N THR A 11 -8.61 -0.02 21.74
CA THR A 11 -8.30 0.45 20.38
C THR A 11 -8.39 1.98 20.36
N LEU A 12 -7.26 2.65 20.13
CA LEU A 12 -7.15 4.12 20.08
C LEU A 12 -7.79 4.77 18.83
N PHE A 13 -8.61 4.05 18.08
CA PHE A 13 -9.23 4.53 16.83
C PHE A 13 -10.77 4.45 16.89
N PRO A 14 -11.44 5.50 17.41
CA PRO A 14 -12.88 5.62 17.28
C PRO A 14 -13.17 6.16 15.86
N ASN A 15 -13.29 5.25 14.90
CA ASN A 15 -14.20 5.33 13.75
C ASN A 15 -14.20 3.99 13.01
N ASN A 16 -15.14 3.15 13.42
CA ASN A 16 -15.87 2.09 12.69
C ASN A 16 -16.09 0.90 13.63
N ASP A 17 -17.04 1.03 14.58
CA ASP A 17 -17.86 -0.06 15.15
C ASP A 17 -17.19 -1.42 15.49
N GLY A 18 -15.88 -1.49 15.73
CA GLY A 18 -15.18 -2.78 15.82
C GLY A 18 -15.27 -3.63 14.54
N VAL A 19 -15.60 -3.03 13.39
CA VAL A 19 -15.70 -3.74 12.11
C VAL A 19 -14.33 -3.76 11.47
N ASP A 20 -13.71 -4.94 11.48
CA ASP A 20 -12.48 -5.20 10.76
C ASP A 20 -12.65 -4.81 9.27
N ILE A 21 -11.71 -4.04 8.72
CA ILE A 21 -11.79 -3.52 7.34
C ILE A 21 -11.75 -4.73 6.39
N GLN A 22 -12.90 -5.05 5.79
CA GLN A 22 -13.01 -6.16 4.85
C GLN A 22 -12.67 -5.71 3.42
N PHE A 23 -12.00 -6.59 2.67
CA PHE A 23 -11.76 -6.46 1.24
C PHE A 23 -12.55 -7.52 0.48
N PRO A 24 -13.87 -7.32 0.29
CA PRO A 24 -14.73 -8.30 -0.37
C PRO A 24 -14.23 -8.63 -1.78
N THR A 25 -14.40 -9.88 -2.17
CA THR A 25 -13.92 -10.40 -3.44
C THR A 25 -14.99 -10.48 -4.52
N SER A 26 -16.27 -10.26 -4.19
CA SER A 26 -17.35 -10.25 -5.19
C SER A 26 -17.41 -8.91 -5.93
N TYR A 27 -17.49 -8.96 -7.27
CA TYR A 27 -17.65 -7.77 -8.11
C TYR A 27 -18.81 -6.88 -7.66
N GLN A 28 -19.95 -7.48 -7.31
CA GLN A 28 -21.12 -6.73 -6.84
C GLN A 28 -20.79 -5.89 -5.60
N GLN A 29 -20.11 -6.48 -4.60
CA GLN A 29 -19.75 -5.77 -3.37
C GLN A 29 -18.71 -4.67 -3.63
N ILE A 30 -17.81 -4.88 -4.60
CA ILE A 30 -16.85 -3.87 -5.05
C ILE A 30 -17.58 -2.69 -5.72
N MET A 31 -18.57 -2.97 -6.57
CA MET A 31 -19.38 -1.94 -7.21
C MET A 31 -20.26 -1.18 -6.21
N GLU A 32 -20.83 -1.87 -5.22
CA GLU A 32 -21.54 -1.22 -4.11
C GLU A 32 -20.61 -0.28 -3.31
N ARG A 33 -19.34 -0.67 -3.11
CA ARG A 33 -18.34 0.19 -2.48
C ARG A 33 -18.07 1.45 -3.31
N ILE A 34 -17.96 1.33 -4.64
CA ILE A 34 -17.80 2.49 -5.54
C ILE A 34 -19.02 3.39 -5.47
N ALA A 35 -20.23 2.83 -5.51
CA ALA A 35 -21.48 3.58 -5.47
C ALA A 35 -21.68 4.35 -4.15
N ARG A 36 -21.07 3.90 -3.05
CA ARG A 36 -21.14 4.56 -1.72
C ARG A 36 -20.08 5.65 -1.52
N ILE A 37 -19.24 5.95 -2.52
CA ILE A 37 -18.22 6.99 -2.38
C ILE A 37 -18.88 8.36 -2.21
N ASP A 38 -18.54 9.02 -1.12
CA ASP A 38 -18.80 10.45 -0.92
C ASP A 38 -17.50 11.23 -1.24
N PRO A 39 -17.37 11.80 -2.45
CA PRO A 39 -16.17 12.53 -2.84
C PRO A 39 -15.98 13.85 -2.07
N ILE A 40 -17.06 14.44 -1.55
CA ILE A 40 -17.01 15.70 -0.79
C ILE A 40 -16.40 15.42 0.58
N LYS A 41 -16.86 14.37 1.28
CA LYS A 41 -16.28 13.93 2.56
C LYS A 41 -14.86 13.43 2.36
N TYR A 42 -14.59 12.68 1.28
CA TYR A 42 -13.24 12.24 0.90
C TYR A 42 -12.28 13.43 0.80
N SER A 43 -12.65 14.46 0.03
CA SER A 43 -11.82 15.66 -0.17
C SER A 43 -11.44 16.33 1.16
N LYS A 44 -12.38 16.40 2.10
CA LYS A 44 -12.18 17.06 3.41
C LYS A 44 -11.35 16.22 4.38
N THR A 45 -11.44 14.89 4.33
CA THR A 45 -10.99 14.04 5.45
C THR A 45 -9.97 12.96 5.09
N ARG A 46 -9.67 12.71 3.80
CA ARG A 46 -8.74 11.64 3.31
C ARG A 46 -7.32 11.63 3.92
N ASN A 47 -6.91 12.72 4.56
CA ASN A 47 -5.60 12.85 5.19
C ASN A 47 -5.57 12.28 6.61
N PHE A 48 -6.73 12.14 7.26
CA PHE A 48 -6.84 11.55 8.58
C PHE A 48 -7.11 10.06 8.42
N ILE A 49 -6.41 9.22 9.18
CA ILE A 49 -6.58 7.76 9.07
C ILE A 49 -8.00 7.29 9.38
N ASN A 50 -8.74 8.07 10.18
CA ASN A 50 -10.14 7.85 10.55
C ASN A 50 -11.12 8.63 9.64
N GLY A 51 -10.60 9.23 8.55
CA GLY A 51 -11.36 9.96 7.55
C GLY A 51 -11.93 9.07 6.46
N ALA A 52 -12.63 9.69 5.50
CA ALA A 52 -13.16 8.97 4.35
C ALA A 52 -12.05 8.63 3.36
N VAL A 53 -11.84 7.33 3.15
CA VAL A 53 -11.05 6.75 2.06
C VAL A 53 -11.91 5.74 1.31
N THR A 54 -11.55 5.45 0.05
CA THR A 54 -12.37 4.59 -0.81
C THR A 54 -12.11 3.10 -0.60
N TYR A 55 -10.94 2.74 -0.07
CA TYR A 55 -10.47 1.35 0.03
C TYR A 55 -10.56 0.58 -1.29
N LEU A 56 -10.33 1.26 -2.42
CA LEU A 56 -10.39 0.69 -3.77
C LEU A 56 -9.02 0.33 -4.35
N SER A 57 -7.93 0.76 -3.72
CA SER A 57 -6.58 0.51 -4.25
C SER A 57 -6.30 -0.97 -4.52
N PRO A 58 -6.77 -1.95 -3.71
CA PRO A 58 -6.53 -3.37 -4.04
C PRO A 58 -7.20 -3.78 -5.35
N TYR A 59 -8.45 -3.39 -5.58
CA TYR A 59 -9.18 -3.77 -6.79
C TYR A 59 -8.63 -3.07 -8.04
N ILE A 60 -8.20 -1.81 -7.90
CA ILE A 60 -7.54 -1.06 -8.97
C ILE A 60 -6.21 -1.72 -9.34
N ALA A 61 -5.40 -2.11 -8.36
CA ALA A 61 -4.08 -2.72 -8.59
C ALA A 61 -4.19 -4.09 -9.28
N ARG A 62 -5.31 -4.81 -9.11
CA ARG A 62 -5.57 -6.11 -9.74
C ARG A 62 -6.38 -6.03 -11.04
N GLY A 63 -6.74 -4.83 -11.49
CA GLY A 63 -7.49 -4.64 -12.73
C GLY A 63 -8.97 -5.04 -12.65
N VAL A 64 -9.51 -5.31 -11.47
CA VAL A 64 -10.94 -5.67 -11.29
C VAL A 64 -11.85 -4.49 -11.62
N VAL A 65 -11.38 -3.27 -11.32
CA VAL A 65 -12.07 -2.02 -11.67
C VAL A 65 -11.09 -1.02 -12.24
N SER A 66 -11.50 -0.32 -13.28
CA SER A 66 -10.69 0.70 -13.93
C SER A 66 -10.95 2.11 -13.37
N LEU A 67 -9.95 2.99 -13.50
CA LEU A 67 -10.10 4.39 -13.07
C LEU A 67 -11.25 5.12 -13.80
N PRO A 68 -11.47 4.95 -15.12
CA PRO A 68 -12.62 5.53 -15.80
C PRO A 68 -13.97 5.04 -15.26
N GLN A 69 -14.10 3.74 -14.97
CA GLN A 69 -15.32 3.17 -14.38
C GLN A 69 -15.63 3.83 -13.03
N ILE A 70 -14.64 3.97 -12.14
CA ILE A 70 -14.83 4.64 -10.84
C ILE A 70 -15.28 6.09 -11.04
N ARG A 71 -14.60 6.83 -11.92
CA ARG A 71 -14.94 8.22 -12.24
C ARG A 71 -16.37 8.31 -12.76
N GLU A 72 -16.77 7.45 -13.68
CA GLU A 72 -18.10 7.46 -14.29
C GLU A 72 -19.19 7.17 -13.27
N VAL A 73 -18.99 6.20 -12.37
CA VAL A 73 -19.94 5.92 -11.30
C VAL A 73 -20.08 7.13 -10.37
N VAL A 74 -18.97 7.72 -9.93
CA VAL A 74 -18.99 8.89 -9.04
C VAL A 74 -19.64 10.11 -9.71
N LEU A 75 -19.38 10.35 -10.99
CA LEU A 75 -19.92 11.51 -11.71
C LEU A 75 -21.40 11.38 -12.12
N LYS A 76 -22.05 10.24 -11.85
CA LYS A 76 -23.51 10.13 -11.97
C LYS A 76 -24.22 11.03 -10.96
N ASP A 77 -23.72 11.06 -9.73
CA ASP A 77 -24.36 11.75 -8.61
C ASP A 77 -23.67 13.05 -8.20
N TYR A 78 -22.42 13.26 -8.65
CA TYR A 78 -21.62 14.42 -8.29
C TYR A 78 -21.09 15.19 -9.50
N LYS A 79 -20.91 16.50 -9.35
CA LYS A 79 -20.22 17.34 -10.34
C LYS A 79 -18.71 17.15 -10.23
N PHE A 80 -18.00 17.38 -11.34
CA PHE A 80 -16.54 17.23 -11.40
C PHE A 80 -15.82 17.98 -10.29
N TYR A 81 -16.16 19.26 -10.03
CA TYR A 81 -15.51 20.07 -8.99
C TYR A 81 -15.69 19.50 -7.57
N GLN A 82 -16.76 18.73 -7.32
CA GLN A 82 -16.99 18.07 -6.04
C GLN A 82 -16.12 16.82 -5.89
N ALA A 83 -15.77 16.18 -7.01
CA ALA A 83 -14.97 14.96 -7.08
C ALA A 83 -13.52 15.19 -7.51
N GLU A 84 -13.11 16.44 -7.75
CA GLU A 84 -11.80 16.79 -8.30
C GLU A 84 -10.67 16.15 -7.52
N LYS A 85 -10.72 16.23 -6.18
CA LYS A 85 -9.67 15.66 -5.35
C LYS A 85 -9.57 14.14 -5.49
N LEU A 86 -10.69 13.43 -5.56
CA LEU A 86 -10.68 11.98 -5.79
C LEU A 86 -10.11 11.65 -7.18
N ILE A 87 -10.54 12.37 -8.21
CA ILE A 87 -10.08 12.17 -9.60
C ILE A 87 -8.58 12.45 -9.72
N GLN A 88 -8.05 13.45 -9.03
CA GLN A 88 -6.60 13.70 -8.96
C GLN A 88 -5.83 12.52 -8.36
N GLU A 89 -6.37 11.85 -7.34
CA GLU A 89 -5.73 10.68 -6.73
C GLU A 89 -5.75 9.46 -7.67
N LEU A 90 -6.84 9.29 -8.44
CA LEU A 90 -6.87 8.31 -9.54
C LEU A 90 -5.81 8.66 -10.61
N ALA A 91 -5.68 9.94 -10.95
CA ALA A 91 -4.68 10.40 -11.92
C ALA A 91 -3.24 10.21 -11.44
N TRP A 92 -2.97 10.33 -10.13
CA TRP A 92 -1.67 10.00 -9.55
C TRP A 92 -1.27 8.54 -9.77
N ARG A 93 -2.21 7.62 -9.59
CA ARG A 93 -1.99 6.19 -9.90
C ARG A 93 -1.63 5.99 -11.37
N GLU A 94 -2.38 6.63 -12.27
CA GLU A 94 -2.11 6.54 -13.71
C GLU A 94 -0.75 7.15 -14.07
N TYR A 95 -0.40 8.29 -13.48
CA TYR A 95 0.88 8.94 -13.68
C TYR A 95 2.05 8.01 -13.35
N PHE A 96 2.05 7.38 -12.17
CA PHE A 96 3.11 6.45 -11.79
C PHE A 96 3.23 5.27 -12.75
N GLN A 97 2.11 4.78 -13.27
CA GLN A 97 2.09 3.67 -14.22
C GLN A 97 2.65 4.06 -15.57
N ARG A 98 2.36 5.28 -16.06
CA ARG A 98 3.01 5.83 -17.26
C ARG A 98 4.51 6.04 -17.08
N VAL A 99 4.92 6.51 -15.90
CA VAL A 99 6.35 6.62 -15.57
C VAL A 99 7.00 5.24 -15.63
N TRP A 100 6.42 4.24 -14.97
CA TRP A 100 6.96 2.88 -14.95
C TRP A 100 7.06 2.28 -16.35
N GLN A 101 6.01 2.39 -17.17
CA GLN A 101 6.03 1.95 -18.57
C GLN A 101 7.17 2.61 -19.36
N SER A 102 7.47 3.89 -19.11
CA SER A 102 8.54 4.61 -19.80
C SER A 102 9.94 4.22 -19.32
N ILE A 103 10.12 3.85 -18.05
CA ILE A 103 11.46 3.61 -17.47
C ILE A 103 11.79 2.12 -17.29
N GLY A 104 10.78 1.25 -17.35
CA GLY A 104 10.91 -0.19 -17.14
C GLY A 104 11.59 -0.54 -15.82
N ASN A 105 12.59 -1.42 -15.88
CA ASN A 105 13.34 -1.90 -14.72
C ASN A 105 14.13 -0.81 -13.98
N ARG A 106 14.30 0.38 -14.57
CA ARG A 106 14.89 1.52 -13.84
C ARG A 106 14.06 1.97 -12.64
N VAL A 107 12.78 1.57 -12.55
CA VAL A 107 11.95 1.80 -11.36
C VAL A 107 12.56 1.19 -10.08
N LEU A 108 13.42 0.18 -10.22
CA LEU A 108 14.12 -0.49 -9.12
C LEU A 108 15.42 0.22 -8.69
N ASN A 109 15.78 1.30 -9.39
CA ASN A 109 16.96 2.11 -9.11
C ASN A 109 16.51 3.55 -8.81
N ASP A 110 17.45 4.37 -8.34
CA ASP A 110 17.23 5.79 -8.16
C ASP A 110 16.91 6.48 -9.51
N VAL A 111 15.64 6.83 -9.73
CA VAL A 111 15.15 7.23 -11.05
C VAL A 111 15.63 8.62 -11.45
N LYS A 112 15.50 9.61 -10.56
CA LYS A 112 15.80 11.02 -10.86
C LYS A 112 17.21 11.40 -10.44
N GLN A 113 17.60 11.01 -9.23
CA GLN A 113 18.90 11.31 -8.64
C GLN A 113 19.23 10.30 -7.55
N GLN A 114 20.51 10.07 -7.29
CA GLN A 114 20.93 9.17 -6.21
C GLN A 114 20.33 9.57 -4.86
N GLN A 115 19.81 8.59 -4.12
CA GLN A 115 19.35 8.80 -2.76
C GLN A 115 20.51 9.30 -1.90
N GLN A 116 20.33 10.45 -1.27
CA GLN A 116 21.37 11.05 -0.43
C GLN A 116 21.29 10.52 1.01
N ARG A 117 22.45 10.42 1.69
CA ARG A 117 22.57 10.16 3.14
C ARG A 117 21.95 8.84 3.64
N TYR A 118 21.89 7.79 2.83
CA TYR A 118 21.68 6.43 3.37
C TYR A 118 23.03 5.83 3.79
N LYS A 119 23.02 4.93 4.77
CA LYS A 119 24.21 4.24 5.31
C LYS A 119 24.22 2.74 4.99
N HIS A 120 23.08 2.16 4.64
CA HIS A 120 22.93 0.74 4.35
C HIS A 120 21.70 0.46 3.49
N TYR A 121 21.63 -0.75 2.95
CA TYR A 121 20.50 -1.27 2.16
C TYR A 121 19.53 -2.13 2.98
N LYS A 122 19.72 -2.20 4.30
CA LYS A 122 18.87 -2.95 5.25
C LYS A 122 17.69 -2.12 5.74
N ILE A 123 16.69 -2.75 6.34
CA ILE A 123 15.56 -2.09 7.02
C ILE A 123 15.77 -2.11 8.55
N PRO A 124 15.38 -1.07 9.31
CA PRO A 124 15.43 -1.12 10.77
C PRO A 124 14.54 -2.23 11.32
N HIS A 125 15.06 -3.01 12.26
CA HIS A 125 14.32 -4.12 12.87
C HIS A 125 13.05 -3.63 13.58
N ALA A 126 13.10 -2.47 14.22
CA ALA A 126 11.95 -1.81 14.84
C ALA A 126 10.79 -1.52 13.86
N ILE A 127 11.06 -1.31 12.56
CA ILE A 127 10.00 -1.17 11.55
C ILE A 127 9.34 -2.53 11.29
N VAL A 128 10.14 -3.59 11.16
CA VAL A 128 9.63 -4.94 10.92
C VAL A 128 8.79 -5.44 12.11
N GLU A 129 9.19 -5.11 13.34
CA GLU A 129 8.48 -5.52 14.56
C GLU A 129 7.34 -4.58 14.98
N ALA A 130 7.08 -3.50 14.21
CA ALA A 130 6.13 -2.46 14.60
C ALA A 130 6.38 -1.90 16.02
N ASN A 131 7.66 -1.64 16.33
CA ASN A 131 8.12 -1.18 17.63
C ASN A 131 9.14 -0.04 17.48
N THR A 132 8.77 0.97 16.69
CA THR A 132 9.57 2.17 16.47
C THR A 132 9.53 3.12 17.65
N GLY A 133 8.52 3.02 18.50
CA GLY A 133 8.25 3.99 19.56
C GLY A 133 7.47 5.22 19.05
N ILE A 134 6.92 5.14 17.83
CA ILE A 134 6.02 6.14 17.25
C ILE A 134 4.65 5.46 17.05
N GLU A 135 3.72 5.70 17.99
CA GLU A 135 2.47 4.94 18.09
C GLU A 135 1.67 4.90 16.79
N GLY A 136 1.52 6.05 16.12
CA GLY A 136 0.76 6.15 14.87
C GLY A 136 1.39 5.39 13.70
N ILE A 137 2.71 5.16 13.72
CA ILE A 137 3.41 4.33 12.74
C ILE A 137 3.27 2.86 13.14
N ASP A 138 3.57 2.53 14.39
CA ASP A 138 3.55 1.16 14.92
C ASP A 138 2.16 0.52 14.74
N LEU A 139 1.09 1.22 15.12
CA LEU A 139 -0.29 0.76 14.91
C LEU A 139 -0.61 0.56 13.42
N GLY A 140 -0.11 1.46 12.57
CA GLY A 140 -0.31 1.36 11.13
C GLY A 140 0.42 0.17 10.48
N ILE A 141 1.59 -0.23 11.02
CA ILE A 141 2.32 -1.44 10.60
C ILE A 141 1.59 -2.69 11.10
N GLN A 142 1.07 -2.67 12.32
CA GLN A 142 0.22 -3.76 12.85
C GLN A 142 -1.04 -3.94 11.98
N ASP A 143 -1.68 -2.84 11.58
CA ASP A 143 -2.82 -2.87 10.67
C ASP A 143 -2.46 -3.39 9.28
N LEU A 144 -1.29 -3.04 8.74
CA LEU A 144 -0.77 -3.62 7.50
C LEU A 144 -0.64 -5.14 7.61
N TYR A 145 -0.05 -5.64 8.68
CA TYR A 145 0.09 -7.08 8.89
C TYR A 145 -1.25 -7.77 9.08
N ARG A 146 -2.21 -7.12 9.76
CA ARG A 146 -3.53 -7.68 10.05
C ARG A 146 -4.44 -7.69 8.81
N THR A 147 -4.48 -6.59 8.06
CA THR A 147 -5.47 -6.36 6.99
C THR A 147 -4.91 -6.43 5.58
N GLY A 148 -3.59 -6.29 5.43
CA GLY A 148 -2.94 -6.10 4.13
C GLY A 148 -3.12 -4.70 3.55
N TYR A 149 -3.54 -3.72 4.37
CA TYR A 149 -3.72 -2.33 3.97
C TYR A 149 -3.05 -1.38 4.96
N MET A 150 -2.44 -0.32 4.42
CA MET A 150 -1.91 0.79 5.21
C MET A 150 -2.41 2.12 4.62
N HIS A 151 -2.85 3.04 5.46
CA HIS A 151 -3.27 4.38 5.02
C HIS A 151 -2.10 5.16 4.40
N ASN A 152 -2.36 5.96 3.35
CA ASN A 152 -1.29 6.64 2.59
C ASN A 152 -0.36 7.50 3.46
N HIS A 153 -0.88 8.28 4.40
CA HIS A 153 -0.04 9.05 5.33
C HIS A 153 0.86 8.17 6.19
N VAL A 154 0.36 7.04 6.68
CA VAL A 154 1.17 6.09 7.46
C VAL A 154 2.26 5.48 6.57
N ARG A 155 1.98 5.17 5.30
CA ARG A 155 3.00 4.72 4.34
C ARG A 155 4.12 5.76 4.20
N MET A 156 3.73 7.04 4.03
CA MET A 156 4.69 8.16 3.94
C MET A 156 5.52 8.34 5.21
N TYR A 157 4.91 8.26 6.39
CA TYR A 157 5.62 8.36 7.67
C TYR A 157 6.58 7.18 7.89
N THR A 158 6.14 5.96 7.57
CA THR A 158 6.97 4.75 7.65
C THR A 158 8.16 4.86 6.70
N ALA A 159 7.94 5.31 5.47
CA ALA A 159 9.01 5.53 4.51
C ALA A 159 9.97 6.64 4.93
N MET A 160 9.46 7.73 5.50
CA MET A 160 10.26 8.84 6.02
C MET A 160 11.13 8.40 7.19
N LEU A 161 10.54 7.70 8.16
CA LEU A 161 11.24 7.17 9.32
C LEU A 161 12.34 6.20 8.89
N THR A 162 12.07 5.36 7.90
CA THR A 162 13.04 4.37 7.40
C THR A 162 14.17 4.99 6.58
N CYS A 163 13.82 5.83 5.59
CA CYS A 163 14.80 6.36 4.63
C CYS A 163 15.53 7.61 5.13
N ASN A 164 14.81 8.51 5.77
CA ASN A 164 15.30 9.86 6.07
C ASN A 164 15.79 9.99 7.51
N ILE A 165 15.17 9.29 8.46
CA ILE A 165 15.62 9.25 9.87
C ILE A 165 16.58 8.10 10.11
N ALA A 166 16.21 6.87 9.73
CA ALA A 166 17.05 5.67 9.92
C ALA A 166 18.12 5.48 8.84
N GLN A 167 18.17 6.35 7.83
CA GLN A 167 19.21 6.36 6.79
C GLN A 167 19.32 5.01 6.03
N SER A 168 18.19 4.34 5.81
CA SER A 168 18.10 3.15 4.96
C SER A 168 17.92 3.53 3.49
N HIS A 169 18.48 2.75 2.57
CA HIS A 169 18.11 2.85 1.16
C HIS A 169 16.66 2.42 0.97
N TRP A 170 15.92 3.07 0.08
CA TRP A 170 14.46 2.91 -0.05
C TRP A 170 14.02 1.52 -0.56
N LEU A 171 14.86 0.84 -1.34
CA LEU A 171 14.47 -0.36 -2.10
C LEU A 171 13.97 -1.53 -1.24
N LEU A 172 14.77 -1.99 -0.27
CA LEU A 172 14.38 -3.13 0.57
C LEU A 172 13.15 -2.84 1.44
N PRO A 173 13.05 -1.67 2.11
CA PRO A 173 11.82 -1.26 2.79
C PRO A 173 10.59 -1.19 1.87
N ALA A 174 10.76 -0.72 0.63
CA ALA A 174 9.68 -0.71 -0.35
C ALA A 174 9.22 -2.13 -0.71
N GLN A 175 10.15 -3.08 -0.87
CA GLN A 175 9.84 -4.50 -1.09
C GLN A 175 9.12 -5.12 0.11
N TRP A 176 9.55 -4.81 1.35
CA TRP A 176 8.88 -5.26 2.58
C TRP A 176 7.43 -4.75 2.63
N MET A 177 7.19 -3.46 2.36
CA MET A 177 5.83 -2.93 2.38
C MET A 177 4.98 -3.56 1.26
N TYR A 178 5.53 -3.67 0.05
CA TYR A 178 4.87 -4.34 -1.09
C TYR A 178 4.43 -5.76 -0.74
N TYR A 179 5.29 -6.54 -0.07
CA TYR A 179 5.04 -7.93 0.31
C TYR A 179 3.75 -8.10 1.14
N HIS A 180 3.41 -7.11 1.96
CA HIS A 180 2.24 -7.14 2.83
C HIS A 180 1.00 -6.45 2.26
N LEU A 181 1.10 -5.74 1.13
CA LEU A 181 0.00 -4.94 0.58
C LEU A 181 -0.90 -5.71 -0.39
N LEU A 182 -2.22 -5.73 -0.12
CA LEU A 182 -3.20 -6.23 -1.10
C LEU A 182 -3.15 -5.44 -2.40
N ASP A 183 -2.93 -4.13 -2.28
CA ASP A 183 -2.79 -3.19 -3.40
C ASP A 183 -1.38 -3.07 -3.97
N GLY A 184 -0.46 -3.99 -3.63
CA GLY A 184 0.94 -4.00 -4.06
C GLY A 184 1.14 -3.75 -5.56
N ASP A 185 1.21 -2.47 -5.92
CA ASP A 185 1.38 -1.95 -7.27
C ASP A 185 2.83 -1.46 -7.40
N ILE A 186 3.59 -2.07 -8.31
CA ILE A 186 5.04 -1.83 -8.42
C ILE A 186 5.32 -0.36 -8.66
N ALA A 187 4.64 0.26 -9.63
CA ALA A 187 4.86 1.66 -9.96
C ALA A 187 4.56 2.56 -8.75
N SER A 188 3.37 2.40 -8.17
CA SER A 188 2.91 3.27 -7.10
C SER A 188 3.77 3.12 -5.85
N ASN A 189 4.07 1.88 -5.45
CA ASN A 189 4.91 1.62 -4.28
C ASN A 189 6.34 2.15 -4.47
N MET A 190 7.03 1.72 -5.52
CA MET A 190 8.45 2.05 -5.70
C MET A 190 8.66 3.56 -5.89
N LEU A 191 7.82 4.24 -6.69
CA LEU A 191 7.96 5.68 -6.93
C LEU A 191 7.53 6.52 -5.73
N SER A 192 6.57 6.08 -4.91
CA SER A 192 6.23 6.76 -3.65
C SER A 192 7.37 6.69 -2.64
N TRP A 193 8.02 5.53 -2.48
CA TRP A 193 9.19 5.37 -1.62
C TRP A 193 10.36 6.26 -2.07
N GLN A 194 10.64 6.31 -3.38
CA GLN A 194 11.64 7.20 -3.94
C GLN A 194 11.28 8.69 -3.78
N TRP A 195 10.00 9.05 -3.89
CA TRP A 195 9.54 10.43 -3.68
C TRP A 195 9.81 10.88 -2.25
N VAL A 196 9.52 10.03 -1.26
CA VAL A 196 9.80 10.30 0.16
C VAL A 196 11.30 10.39 0.43
N ALA A 197 12.08 9.48 -0.14
CA ALA A 197 13.54 9.40 0.03
C ALA A 197 14.32 10.50 -0.73
N GLY A 198 13.65 11.23 -1.63
CA GLY A 198 14.27 12.28 -2.44
C GLY A 198 14.92 11.82 -3.74
N SER A 199 14.82 10.53 -4.11
CA SER A 199 15.38 9.98 -5.36
C SER A 199 14.42 10.07 -6.55
N PHE A 200 13.16 10.47 -6.32
CA PHE A 200 12.17 10.82 -7.35
C PHE A 200 11.55 12.23 -7.17
N SER A 201 12.11 13.04 -6.26
CA SER A 201 11.63 14.40 -5.97
C SER A 201 12.82 15.37 -5.85
N SER A 202 12.57 16.66 -5.65
CA SER A 202 13.65 17.64 -5.43
C SER A 202 14.09 17.75 -3.97
N LYS A 203 13.29 17.25 -3.02
CA LYS A 203 13.51 17.36 -1.58
C LYS A 203 13.00 16.11 -0.87
N LYS A 204 13.68 15.72 0.20
CA LYS A 204 13.20 14.68 1.12
C LYS A 204 11.93 15.12 1.84
N TYR A 205 11.05 14.16 2.11
CA TYR A 205 9.87 14.39 2.94
C TYR A 205 10.17 14.13 4.42
N PHE A 206 9.72 15.02 5.30
CA PHE A 206 9.81 14.90 6.75
C PHE A 206 8.45 15.17 7.40
N ALA A 207 8.18 14.49 8.51
CA ALA A 207 7.06 14.77 9.39
C ALA A 207 7.55 14.67 10.84
N ASN A 208 7.14 15.63 11.68
CA ASN A 208 7.46 15.65 13.10
C ASN A 208 6.35 14.94 13.90
N GLN A 209 6.56 14.76 15.21
CA GLN A 209 5.59 14.09 16.07
C GLN A 209 4.20 14.72 16.02
N GLU A 210 4.10 16.06 16.03
CA GLU A 210 2.81 16.76 15.97
C GLU A 210 2.01 16.42 14.71
N ASN A 211 2.68 16.40 13.55
CA ASN A 211 2.06 16.06 12.28
C ASN A 211 1.55 14.61 12.27
N ILE A 212 2.37 13.68 12.75
CA ILE A 212 2.01 12.26 12.87
C ILE A 212 0.80 12.11 13.78
N SER A 213 0.84 12.67 14.99
CA SER A 213 -0.26 12.59 15.97
C SER A 213 -1.56 13.19 15.42
N LYS A 214 -1.49 14.35 14.74
CA LYS A 214 -2.66 14.99 14.13
C LYS A 214 -3.37 14.10 13.11
N TYR A 215 -2.63 13.50 12.18
CA TYR A 215 -3.23 12.73 11.08
C TYR A 215 -3.51 11.27 11.42
N THR A 216 -2.88 10.75 12.49
CA THR A 216 -3.14 9.40 13.01
C THR A 216 -4.14 9.39 14.18
N GLY A 217 -4.45 10.55 14.77
CA GLY A 217 -5.27 10.61 15.99
C GLY A 217 -4.56 10.09 17.25
N SER A 218 -3.26 9.73 17.17
CA SER A 218 -2.47 9.34 18.34
C SER A 218 -2.39 10.49 19.34
N GLN A 219 -2.44 10.14 20.62
CA GLN A 219 -2.27 11.08 21.73
C GLN A 219 -0.79 11.26 22.13
N GLN A 220 0.14 10.60 21.43
CA GLN A 220 1.57 10.74 21.69
C GLN A 220 2.04 12.17 21.42
N VAL A 221 2.51 12.85 22.46
CA VAL A 221 2.99 14.23 22.34
C VAL A 221 4.51 14.29 22.17
N LYS A 222 5.25 13.29 22.69
CA LYS A 222 6.71 13.27 22.71
C LYS A 222 7.30 11.96 22.18
N SER A 223 8.39 12.09 21.43
CA SER A 223 9.24 11.07 20.85
C SER A 223 10.56 11.71 20.38
N TYR A 224 11.43 10.92 19.75
CA TYR A 224 12.63 11.43 19.08
C TYR A 224 12.33 12.24 17.80
N LEU A 225 11.06 12.34 17.37
CA LEU A 225 10.62 13.17 16.25
C LEU A 225 10.11 14.56 16.67
N ASN A 226 10.31 14.96 17.92
CA ASN A 226 9.90 16.26 18.46
C ASN A 226 10.87 17.39 18.12
N ASN A 227 11.16 17.58 16.84
CA ASN A 227 12.07 18.61 16.34
C ASN A 227 11.47 19.32 15.11
N SER A 228 12.06 20.45 14.70
CA SER A 228 11.74 21.08 13.42
C SER A 228 12.16 20.18 12.25
N TYR A 229 11.63 20.42 11.05
CA TYR A 229 11.98 19.60 9.88
C TYR A 229 13.46 19.73 9.50
N GLU A 230 14.06 20.91 9.71
CA GLU A 230 15.48 21.18 9.50
C GLU A 230 16.34 20.39 10.49
N GLN A 231 15.97 20.43 11.77
CA GLN A 231 16.65 19.68 12.83
C GLN A 231 16.53 18.17 12.60
N LEU A 232 15.37 17.66 12.20
CA LEU A 232 15.18 16.24 11.85
C LEU A 232 16.07 15.82 10.69
N ALA A 233 16.28 16.70 9.71
CA ALA A 233 17.15 16.40 8.58
C ALA A 233 18.61 16.27 8.99
N GLU A 234 19.05 16.93 10.06
CA GLU A 234 20.43 16.92 10.54
C GLU A 234 20.68 15.96 11.70
N SER A 235 19.63 15.45 12.33
CA SER A 235 19.69 14.60 13.52
C SER A 235 20.41 13.27 13.27
N ASP A 236 21.03 12.76 14.33
CA ASP A 236 21.56 11.40 14.38
C ASP A 236 20.44 10.36 14.35
N VAL A 237 20.78 9.15 13.92
CA VAL A 237 19.83 8.03 13.91
C VAL A 237 19.48 7.67 15.37
N PRO A 238 18.20 7.63 15.76
CA PRO A 238 17.78 7.18 17.09
C PRO A 238 18.21 5.73 17.38
N GLU A 239 18.59 5.44 18.63
CA GLU A 239 19.11 4.12 19.05
C GLU A 239 18.16 2.96 18.70
N VAL A 240 16.85 3.15 18.87
CA VAL A 240 15.81 2.15 18.53
C VAL A 240 15.84 1.72 17.05
N LEU A 241 16.43 2.54 16.16
CA LEU A 241 16.53 2.28 14.72
C LEU A 241 17.91 1.77 14.28
N HIS A 242 18.89 1.62 15.19
CA HIS A 242 20.25 1.17 14.84
C HIS A 242 20.30 -0.29 14.41
N THR A 243 19.51 -1.15 15.07
CA THR A 243 19.46 -2.57 14.72
C THR A 243 18.72 -2.73 13.41
N THR A 244 19.37 -3.37 12.43
CA THR A 244 18.83 -3.54 11.08
C THR A 244 18.79 -5.01 10.68
N THR A 245 17.86 -5.35 9.81
CA THR A 245 17.62 -6.72 9.33
C THR A 245 17.37 -6.74 7.82
N ILE A 246 17.41 -7.94 7.26
CA ILE A 246 16.94 -8.24 5.90
C ILE A 246 15.80 -9.24 6.06
N PRO A 247 14.53 -8.85 5.90
CA PRO A 247 13.42 -9.77 6.04
C PRO A 247 13.46 -10.82 4.93
N VAL A 248 13.05 -12.04 5.26
CA VAL A 248 12.85 -13.10 4.26
C VAL A 248 11.50 -12.86 3.59
N LEU A 249 11.53 -12.44 2.32
CA LEU A 249 10.34 -12.19 1.51
C LEU A 249 10.22 -13.30 0.47
N GLN A 250 9.32 -14.24 0.70
CA GLN A 250 9.10 -15.38 -0.20
C GLN A 250 7.61 -15.59 -0.43
N THR A 251 7.26 -15.81 -1.69
CA THR A 251 5.90 -16.20 -2.10
C THR A 251 5.83 -17.72 -2.16
N HIS A 252 4.87 -18.33 -1.45
CA HIS A 252 4.59 -19.76 -1.57
C HIS A 252 3.50 -19.98 -2.60
N LEU A 253 3.91 -20.21 -3.85
CA LEU A 253 2.95 -20.49 -4.92
C LEU A 253 2.24 -21.83 -4.67
N PRO A 254 0.93 -21.92 -4.91
CA PRO A 254 0.23 -23.19 -4.84
C PRO A 254 0.81 -24.16 -5.87
N GLN A 255 0.75 -25.46 -5.55
CA GLN A 255 1.06 -26.48 -6.55
C GLN A 255 0.04 -26.36 -7.69
N GLY A 256 0.52 -26.29 -8.93
CA GLY A 256 -0.36 -26.13 -10.09
C GLY A 256 -1.29 -27.33 -10.25
N ASP A 257 -2.58 -27.05 -10.46
CA ASP A 257 -3.55 -28.07 -10.80
C ASP A 257 -3.27 -28.64 -12.20
N THR A 258 -3.69 -29.87 -12.45
CA THR A 258 -3.72 -30.40 -13.81
C THR A 258 -4.75 -29.60 -14.61
N LEU A 259 -4.30 -28.85 -15.61
CA LEU A 259 -5.18 -28.04 -16.46
C LEU A 259 -6.14 -28.94 -17.26
N SER A 260 -7.43 -28.89 -16.92
CA SER A 260 -8.50 -29.56 -17.67
C SER A 260 -9.15 -28.57 -18.63
N LEU A 261 -8.58 -28.43 -19.83
CA LEU A 261 -9.06 -27.52 -20.86
C LEU A 261 -9.97 -28.23 -21.87
N GLN A 262 -11.03 -27.53 -22.30
CA GLN A 262 -11.85 -27.95 -23.43
C GLN A 262 -11.17 -27.52 -24.74
N ALA A 263 -10.65 -28.49 -25.50
CA ALA A 263 -9.81 -28.24 -26.68
C ALA A 263 -10.48 -27.41 -27.79
N GLN A 264 -11.81 -27.45 -27.87
CA GLN A 264 -12.61 -26.71 -28.86
C GLN A 264 -12.91 -25.26 -28.46
N LEU A 265 -12.68 -24.89 -27.19
CA LEU A 265 -12.95 -23.55 -26.69
C LEU A 265 -11.69 -22.68 -26.72
N PRO A 266 -11.81 -21.38 -27.00
CA PRO A 266 -10.70 -20.45 -26.83
C PRO A 266 -10.25 -20.39 -25.35
N VAL A 267 -9.05 -19.87 -25.09
CA VAL A 267 -8.49 -19.70 -23.75
C VAL A 267 -8.36 -18.21 -23.44
N ALA A 268 -9.04 -17.74 -22.39
CA ALA A 268 -8.83 -16.44 -21.80
C ALA A 268 -7.82 -16.57 -20.64
N VAL A 269 -6.67 -15.91 -20.79
CA VAL A 269 -5.60 -15.94 -19.79
C VAL A 269 -5.64 -14.67 -18.97
N TYR A 270 -5.79 -14.84 -17.66
CA TYR A 270 -5.76 -13.80 -16.65
C TYR A 270 -4.42 -13.85 -15.92
N ASN A 271 -4.03 -12.74 -15.31
CA ASN A 271 -2.89 -12.68 -14.40
C ASN A 271 -3.25 -11.81 -13.20
N THR A 272 -2.37 -11.72 -12.21
CA THR A 272 -2.64 -10.98 -10.97
C THR A 272 -2.77 -9.47 -11.12
N TYR A 273 -2.57 -8.92 -12.32
CA TYR A 273 -2.76 -7.50 -12.65
C TYR A 273 -3.96 -7.26 -13.59
N ASN A 274 -4.57 -8.32 -14.12
CA ASN A 274 -5.71 -8.25 -15.03
C ASN A 274 -6.75 -9.29 -14.63
N LEU A 275 -7.60 -8.92 -13.67
CA LEU A 275 -8.72 -9.71 -13.15
C LEU A 275 -10.07 -9.02 -13.45
N ASP A 276 -10.21 -8.36 -14.59
CA ASP A 276 -11.47 -7.69 -14.97
C ASP A 276 -12.60 -8.72 -15.19
N PRO A 277 -13.65 -8.74 -14.35
CA PRO A 277 -14.77 -9.68 -14.49
C PRO A 277 -15.59 -9.44 -15.76
N LEU A 278 -15.50 -8.25 -16.38
CA LEU A 278 -16.25 -7.91 -17.58
C LEU A 278 -15.53 -8.38 -18.85
N TRP A 279 -14.23 -8.62 -18.78
CA TRP A 279 -13.44 -9.06 -19.92
C TRP A 279 -13.83 -10.49 -20.30
N HIS A 280 -14.35 -10.67 -21.52
CA HIS A 280 -14.89 -11.93 -22.03
C HIS A 280 -16.02 -12.53 -21.16
N ALA A 281 -16.76 -11.73 -20.40
CA ALA A 281 -17.80 -12.24 -19.47
C ALA A 281 -18.88 -13.12 -20.16
N ASN A 282 -19.24 -12.79 -21.39
CA ASN A 282 -20.27 -13.52 -22.16
C ASN A 282 -19.69 -14.62 -23.06
N ASP A 283 -18.36 -14.76 -23.11
CA ASP A 283 -17.72 -15.69 -24.02
C ASP A 283 -17.61 -17.09 -23.39
N THR A 284 -17.92 -18.10 -24.18
CA THR A 284 -17.71 -19.50 -23.80
C THR A 284 -16.24 -19.86 -24.07
N CYS A 285 -15.42 -19.82 -23.03
CA CYS A 285 -13.98 -20.03 -23.12
C CYS A 285 -13.42 -20.71 -21.86
N ASN A 286 -12.26 -21.34 -21.98
CA ASN A 286 -11.49 -21.78 -20.83
C ASN A 286 -10.89 -20.54 -20.14
N ARG A 287 -11.06 -20.41 -18.82
CA ARG A 287 -10.48 -19.31 -18.04
C ARG A 287 -9.33 -19.83 -17.22
N VAL A 288 -8.15 -19.24 -17.41
CA VAL A 288 -6.92 -19.68 -16.76
C VAL A 288 -6.29 -18.49 -16.07
N LEU A 289 -6.07 -18.60 -14.77
CA LEU A 289 -5.21 -17.68 -14.03
C LEU A 289 -3.77 -18.16 -14.13
N LEU A 290 -2.91 -17.34 -14.72
CA LEU A 290 -1.47 -17.58 -14.81
C LEU A 290 -0.75 -16.91 -13.62
N LEU A 291 0.01 -17.72 -12.88
CA LEU A 291 0.96 -17.24 -11.88
C LEU A 291 2.38 -17.49 -12.39
N GLU A 292 3.12 -16.43 -12.67
CA GLU A 292 4.48 -16.52 -13.23
C GLU A 292 5.53 -16.58 -12.12
N PRO A 293 6.24 -17.71 -11.89
CA PRO A 293 7.17 -17.83 -10.77
C PRO A 293 8.25 -16.74 -10.75
N GLN A 294 8.83 -16.42 -11.92
CA GLN A 294 9.85 -15.39 -12.06
C GLN A 294 9.37 -14.00 -11.58
N HIS A 295 8.07 -13.69 -11.78
CA HIS A 295 7.49 -12.45 -11.28
C HIS A 295 7.53 -12.41 -9.74
N PHE A 296 7.11 -13.50 -9.09
CA PHE A 296 7.03 -13.59 -7.63
C PHE A 296 8.39 -13.81 -6.95
N GLU A 297 9.40 -14.26 -7.69
CA GLU A 297 10.81 -14.22 -7.25
C GLU A 297 11.33 -12.78 -7.15
N GLN A 298 10.94 -11.92 -8.10
CA GLN A 298 11.37 -10.52 -8.11
C GLN A 298 10.50 -9.61 -7.22
N PHE A 299 9.19 -9.87 -7.19
CA PHE A 299 8.18 -9.10 -6.48
C PHE A 299 7.37 -10.03 -5.59
N ALA A 300 8.01 -10.50 -4.53
CA ALA A 300 7.39 -11.41 -3.59
C ALA A 300 6.16 -10.77 -2.92
N ILE A 301 5.13 -11.58 -2.68
CA ILE A 301 3.94 -11.24 -1.92
C ILE A 301 3.70 -12.27 -0.82
N SER A 302 3.09 -11.85 0.28
CA SER A 302 2.75 -12.74 1.38
C SER A 302 1.63 -13.70 1.02
N ASP A 303 1.55 -14.82 1.75
CA ASP A 303 0.48 -15.82 1.59
C ASP A 303 -0.92 -15.20 1.75
N LYS A 304 -1.04 -14.17 2.60
CA LYS A 304 -2.29 -13.41 2.75
C LYS A 304 -2.69 -12.70 1.45
N VAL A 305 -1.74 -11.98 0.85
CA VAL A 305 -1.97 -11.25 -0.41
C VAL A 305 -2.28 -12.23 -1.53
N LEU A 306 -1.52 -13.33 -1.64
CA LEU A 306 -1.75 -14.36 -2.65
C LEU A 306 -3.12 -15.02 -2.48
N THR A 307 -3.47 -15.43 -1.26
CA THR A 307 -4.78 -16.03 -0.95
C THR A 307 -5.93 -15.10 -1.34
N TRP A 308 -5.81 -13.81 -1.02
CA TRP A 308 -6.81 -12.83 -1.39
C TRP A 308 -6.93 -12.65 -2.91
N ILE A 309 -5.81 -12.60 -3.65
CA ILE A 309 -5.81 -12.53 -5.11
C ILE A 309 -6.47 -13.76 -5.73
N LEU A 310 -6.17 -14.96 -5.22
CA LEU A 310 -6.79 -16.21 -5.70
C LEU A 310 -8.30 -16.21 -5.47
N GLN A 311 -8.75 -15.79 -4.29
CA GLN A 311 -10.18 -15.64 -4.00
C GLN A 311 -10.82 -14.57 -4.90
N LEU A 312 -10.13 -13.47 -5.16
CA LEU A 312 -10.60 -12.42 -6.06
C LEU A 312 -10.77 -12.96 -7.48
N ALA A 313 -9.81 -13.75 -7.99
CA ALA A 313 -9.87 -14.36 -9.32
C ALA A 313 -10.91 -15.50 -9.42
N GLN A 314 -11.25 -16.16 -8.32
CA GLN A 314 -12.27 -17.22 -8.32
C GLN A 314 -13.70 -16.67 -8.33
N HIS A 315 -13.92 -15.49 -7.74
CA HIS A 315 -15.25 -14.88 -7.63
C HIS A 315 -15.63 -13.97 -8.82
N ASN A 316 -14.68 -13.67 -9.70
CA ASN A 316 -14.79 -12.71 -10.81
C ASN A 316 -14.30 -13.34 -12.11
#